data_AF-A0A964YKP1-F1
#
_entry.id   AF-A0A964YKP1-F1
#
_cell.length_a   1.000
_cell.length_b   1.000
_cell.length_c   1.000
_cell.angle_alpha   90.00
_cell.angle_beta   90.00
_cell.angle_gamma   90.00
#
_symmetry.space_group_name_H-M   'P 1'
#
loop_
_entity.id
_entity.type
_entity.pdbx_description
1 polymer ?
#
loop_
_entity_poly.entity_id
_entity_poly.type
_entity_poly.pdbx_seq_one_letter_code
_entity_poly.pdbx_strand_id
1 'polypeptide(L)'
;MLMRFRLRYIFFFISFFYFSQSIAQSDIDFWFAAPDLQQAHGDRPIYLRIATSKQPAEVTISLPANPNFTLIVISIPADTSVSVNLTSYIDLIENTANASIQKKGLRVQSTSRITCYYDIANTWNGDLFALKGRNALGTKFTVPFQMAFVNRPSSGTNTYTTDFIVLATEDSTVIDVVSPVILNGSGSRNSSVKLNKGETYVFSILAAAAVNRPGGALVTSNKPIAITTKDDTLGYPGQGCGDSAGDQLIPDRLAGQEFALIAGYFTGTNPDYYYVFATEDNTKVNV
;
A
#
# COMPACT_ATOMS: atom_id res chain seq x y z
N MET A 1 -22.95 32.51 -69.38
CA MET A 1 -23.42 31.98 -68.08
C MET A 1 -22.27 31.17 -67.47
N LEU A 2 -21.42 31.81 -66.66
CA LEU A 2 -20.26 31.16 -66.04
C LEU A 2 -20.69 30.37 -64.79
N MET A 3 -20.47 29.06 -64.82
CA MET A 3 -20.78 28.13 -63.73
C MET A 3 -19.64 28.18 -62.68
N ARG A 4 -19.95 28.69 -61.48
CA ARG A 4 -19.00 28.76 -60.36
C ARG A 4 -18.89 27.39 -59.69
N PHE A 5 -17.74 26.72 -59.82
CA PHE A 5 -17.40 25.54 -59.00
C PHE A 5 -17.13 25.98 -57.56
N ARG A 6 -17.92 25.48 -56.60
CA ARG A 6 -17.64 25.64 -55.16
C ARG A 6 -16.72 24.52 -54.71
N LEU A 7 -15.46 24.86 -54.44
CA LEU A 7 -14.48 23.97 -53.82
C LEU A 7 -14.92 23.72 -52.36
N ARG A 8 -15.38 22.51 -52.05
CA ARG A 8 -15.69 22.09 -50.68
C ARG A 8 -14.40 21.62 -50.02
N TYR A 9 -13.86 22.43 -49.11
CA TYR A 9 -12.76 22.02 -48.24
C TYR A 9 -13.26 20.95 -47.27
N ILE A 10 -12.84 19.70 -47.47
CA ILE A 10 -13.01 18.62 -46.50
C ILE A 10 -11.86 18.74 -45.50
N PHE A 11 -12.15 19.25 -44.30
CA PHE A 11 -11.20 19.21 -43.19
C PHE A 11 -11.10 17.76 -42.68
N PHE A 12 -9.99 17.09 -43.00
CA PHE A 12 -9.66 15.79 -42.42
C PHE A 12 -9.02 16.05 -41.04
N PHE A 13 -9.81 15.93 -39.97
CA PHE A 13 -9.31 16.01 -38.59
C PHE A 13 -8.65 14.67 -38.25
N ILE A 14 -7.33 14.55 -38.51
CA ILE A 14 -6.55 13.41 -38.04
C ILE A 14 -6.31 13.63 -36.55
N SER A 15 -7.16 13.04 -35.72
CA SER A 15 -6.89 12.88 -34.29
C SER A 15 -5.72 11.90 -34.15
N PHE A 16 -4.53 12.44 -33.89
CA PHE A 16 -3.40 11.64 -33.40
C PHE A 16 -3.75 11.22 -31.97
N PHE A 17 -4.40 10.07 -31.81
CA PHE A 17 -4.48 9.40 -30.52
C PHE A 17 -3.06 8.99 -30.14
N TYR A 18 -2.40 9.81 -29.33
CA TYR A 18 -1.26 9.37 -28.57
C TYR A 18 -1.75 8.24 -27.66
N PHE A 19 -1.44 7.00 -28.04
CA PHE A 19 -1.57 5.85 -27.15
C PHE A 19 -0.55 6.03 -26.01
N SER A 20 -0.93 6.79 -24.98
CA SER A 20 -0.28 6.67 -23.69
C SER A 20 -0.54 5.23 -23.23
N GLN A 21 0.50 4.40 -23.17
CA GLN A 21 0.37 3.12 -22.49
C GLN A 21 -0.01 3.41 -21.05
N SER A 22 -1.27 3.17 -20.69
CA SER A 22 -1.67 3.15 -19.30
C SER A 22 -0.92 2.00 -18.66
N ILE A 23 0.06 2.30 -17.81
CA ILE A 23 0.65 1.31 -16.92
C ILE A 23 -0.43 1.01 -15.88
N ALA A 24 -1.36 0.11 -16.24
CA ALA A 24 -2.30 -0.45 -15.30
C ALA A 24 -1.52 -1.12 -14.16
N GLN A 25 -2.14 -1.23 -12.98
CA GLN A 25 -1.60 -1.88 -11.79
C GLN A 25 -1.54 -3.41 -11.94
N SER A 26 -0.95 -3.86 -13.04
CA SER A 26 -0.61 -5.23 -13.34
C SER A 26 0.91 -5.37 -13.36
N ASP A 27 1.44 -6.51 -12.97
CA ASP A 27 2.87 -6.80 -13.08
C ASP A 27 3.11 -8.31 -13.01
N ILE A 28 4.38 -8.71 -13.04
CA ILE A 28 4.83 -10.10 -12.91
C ILE A 28 5.60 -10.37 -11.62
N ASP A 29 5.98 -9.35 -10.86
CA ASP A 29 6.70 -9.49 -9.59
C ASP A 29 6.17 -8.46 -8.60
N PHE A 30 5.68 -8.94 -7.46
CA PHE A 30 5.11 -8.13 -6.40
C PHE A 30 5.82 -8.43 -5.08
N TRP A 31 6.20 -7.38 -4.38
CA TRP A 31 6.81 -7.42 -3.06
C TRP A 31 5.89 -6.69 -2.09
N PHE A 32 5.48 -7.35 -1.01
CA PHE A 32 4.50 -6.82 -0.07
C PHE A 32 4.86 -7.17 1.38
N ALA A 33 4.67 -6.22 2.29
CA ALA A 33 4.83 -6.42 3.72
C ALA A 33 3.44 -6.42 4.35
N ALA A 34 2.91 -7.60 4.67
CA ALA A 34 1.56 -7.70 5.21
C ALA A 34 1.48 -7.06 6.61
N PRO A 35 0.54 -6.12 6.83
CA PRO A 35 0.30 -5.59 8.15
C PRO A 35 -0.40 -6.63 9.03
N ASP A 36 -0.19 -6.52 10.34
CA ASP A 36 -0.98 -7.24 11.35
C ASP A 36 -2.09 -6.31 11.84
N LEU A 37 -3.31 -6.80 11.98
CA LEU A 37 -4.41 -6.05 12.61
C LEU A 37 -4.78 -6.69 13.93
N GLN A 38 -5.36 -5.92 14.84
CA GLN A 38 -5.75 -6.40 16.16
C GLN A 38 -6.88 -7.44 16.02
N GLN A 39 -6.54 -8.71 16.24
CA GLN A 39 -7.47 -9.85 16.16
C GLN A 39 -8.77 -9.64 16.94
N ALA A 40 -8.72 -8.92 18.08
CA ALA A 40 -9.92 -8.65 18.88
C ALA A 40 -10.97 -7.77 18.17
N HIS A 41 -10.62 -7.11 17.08
CA HIS A 41 -11.54 -6.42 16.18
C HIS A 41 -11.65 -7.10 14.80
N GLY A 42 -10.85 -8.13 14.55
CA GLY A 42 -10.85 -8.93 13.33
C GLY A 42 -9.64 -8.65 12.46
N ASP A 43 -8.98 -9.71 12.04
CA ASP A 43 -7.79 -9.68 11.17
C ASP A 43 -7.75 -10.88 10.22
N ARG A 44 -8.84 -11.67 10.21
CA ARG A 44 -8.96 -12.94 9.48
C ARG A 44 -10.38 -13.11 8.93
N PRO A 45 -10.56 -13.88 7.85
CA PRO A 45 -9.52 -14.57 7.06
C PRO A 45 -8.69 -13.62 6.18
N ILE A 46 -7.49 -14.07 5.75
CA ILE A 46 -6.62 -13.33 4.82
C ILE A 46 -6.48 -14.05 3.48
N TYR A 47 -6.50 -13.30 2.38
CA TYR A 47 -6.39 -13.82 1.02
C TYR A 47 -5.42 -13.03 0.16
N LEU A 48 -4.86 -13.70 -0.85
CA LEU A 48 -4.46 -13.01 -2.09
C LEU A 48 -5.58 -13.15 -3.13
N ARG A 49 -6.05 -12.02 -3.64
CA ARG A 49 -6.98 -11.95 -4.79
C ARG A 49 -6.17 -11.70 -6.05
N ILE A 50 -6.08 -12.68 -6.93
CA ILE A 50 -5.22 -12.64 -8.12
C ILE A 50 -6.09 -12.78 -9.36
N ALA A 51 -5.91 -11.89 -10.34
CA ALA A 51 -6.61 -11.98 -11.62
C ALA A 51 -5.63 -11.92 -12.80
N THR A 52 -5.89 -12.74 -13.80
CA THR A 52 -5.23 -12.71 -15.10
C THR A 52 -6.03 -11.84 -16.07
N SER A 53 -5.38 -11.40 -17.14
CA SER A 53 -6.07 -10.83 -18.30
C SER A 53 -6.02 -11.84 -19.46
N LYS A 54 -5.71 -11.41 -20.68
CA LYS A 54 -5.74 -12.25 -21.89
C LYS A 54 -4.76 -13.41 -21.95
N GLN A 55 -3.86 -13.55 -20.97
CA GLN A 55 -2.85 -14.62 -20.91
C GLN A 55 -3.00 -15.42 -19.62
N PRO A 56 -2.90 -16.75 -19.66
CA PRO A 56 -2.82 -17.55 -18.45
C PRO A 56 -1.52 -17.25 -17.70
N ALA A 57 -1.50 -17.52 -16.40
CA ALA A 57 -0.34 -17.31 -15.55
C ALA A 57 -0.10 -18.53 -14.65
N GLU A 58 1.17 -18.88 -14.47
CA GLU A 58 1.61 -19.65 -13.33
C GLU A 58 2.14 -18.66 -12.29
N VAL A 59 1.61 -18.71 -11.08
CA VAL A 59 1.95 -17.81 -9.99
C VAL A 59 2.61 -18.59 -8.86
N THR A 60 3.76 -18.10 -8.41
CA THR A 60 4.51 -18.61 -7.25
C THR A 60 4.46 -17.59 -6.12
N ILE A 61 3.95 -17.98 -4.96
CA ILE A 61 3.94 -17.19 -3.71
C ILE A 61 5.02 -17.74 -2.78
N SER A 62 5.83 -16.84 -2.22
CA SER A 62 7.00 -17.19 -1.42
C SER A 62 7.30 -16.16 -0.32
N LEU A 63 8.12 -16.55 0.65
CA LEU A 63 8.74 -15.67 1.64
C LEU A 63 10.27 -15.70 1.44
N PRO A 64 10.88 -14.76 0.69
CA PRO A 64 12.28 -14.90 0.27
C PRO A 64 13.31 -14.98 1.41
N ALA A 65 13.03 -14.38 2.57
CA ALA A 65 13.88 -14.48 3.75
C ALA A 65 13.59 -15.70 4.64
N ASN A 66 12.50 -16.43 4.39
CA ASN A 66 12.09 -17.60 5.15
C ASN A 66 12.09 -18.86 4.26
N PRO A 67 13.23 -19.58 4.15
CA PRO A 67 13.35 -20.75 3.28
C PRO A 67 12.51 -21.95 3.74
N ASN A 68 11.98 -21.94 4.97
CA ASN A 68 11.11 -23.01 5.48
C ASN A 68 9.65 -22.87 5.01
N PHE A 69 9.30 -21.72 4.42
CA PHE A 69 7.97 -21.53 3.82
C PHE A 69 7.86 -22.39 2.56
N THR A 70 6.90 -23.32 2.55
CA THR A 70 6.59 -24.10 1.34
C THR A 70 5.95 -23.20 0.31
N LEU A 71 6.54 -23.13 -0.88
CA LEU A 71 6.02 -22.33 -1.99
C LEU A 71 4.59 -22.74 -2.33
N ILE A 72 3.73 -21.76 -2.58
CA ILE A 72 2.39 -21.99 -3.12
C ILE A 72 2.49 -21.69 -4.62
N VAL A 73 2.22 -22.70 -5.45
CA VAL A 73 2.23 -22.59 -6.92
C VAL A 73 0.83 -22.85 -7.44
N ILE A 74 0.30 -21.94 -8.24
CA ILE A 74 -1.05 -22.01 -8.79
C ILE A 74 -1.04 -21.67 -10.28
N SER A 75 -1.81 -22.42 -11.06
CA SER A 75 -2.08 -22.10 -12.46
C SER A 75 -3.43 -21.38 -12.56
N ILE A 76 -3.44 -20.22 -13.19
CA ILE A 76 -4.61 -19.37 -13.37
C ILE A 76 -4.88 -19.24 -14.87
N PRO A 77 -6.01 -19.75 -15.39
CA PRO A 77 -6.38 -19.57 -16.79
C PRO A 77 -6.48 -18.10 -17.20
N ALA A 78 -6.40 -17.80 -18.49
CA ALA A 78 -6.66 -16.46 -19.00
C ALA A 78 -8.09 -16.00 -18.66
N ASP A 79 -8.27 -14.71 -18.42
CA ASP A 79 -9.55 -14.05 -18.16
C ASP A 79 -10.30 -14.63 -16.93
N THR A 80 -9.54 -15.00 -15.90
CA THR A 80 -10.10 -15.54 -14.64
C THR A 80 -9.43 -14.93 -13.41
N SER A 81 -10.02 -15.20 -12.24
CA SER A 81 -9.46 -14.81 -10.95
C SER A 81 -9.52 -15.95 -9.95
N VAL A 82 -8.59 -15.95 -9.00
CA VAL A 82 -8.53 -16.91 -7.89
C VAL A 82 -8.35 -16.17 -6.57
N SER A 83 -8.86 -16.76 -5.49
CA SER A 83 -8.61 -16.34 -4.12
C SER A 83 -7.78 -17.40 -3.41
N VAL A 84 -6.55 -17.05 -3.07
CA VAL A 84 -5.64 -17.95 -2.34
C VAL A 84 -5.80 -17.65 -0.85
N ASN A 85 -6.35 -18.60 -0.08
CA ASN A 85 -6.49 -18.44 1.35
C ASN A 85 -5.13 -18.58 2.03
N LEU A 86 -4.69 -17.52 2.71
CA LEU A 86 -3.41 -17.48 3.43
C LEU A 86 -3.57 -17.56 4.95
N THR A 87 -4.81 -17.75 5.45
CA THR A 87 -5.13 -17.67 6.89
C THR A 87 -4.30 -18.65 7.73
N SER A 88 -3.99 -19.85 7.21
CA SER A 88 -3.14 -20.82 7.91
C SER A 88 -1.66 -20.43 8.00
N TYR A 89 -1.23 -19.41 7.25
CA TYR A 89 0.15 -18.92 7.17
C TYR A 89 0.33 -17.55 7.82
N ILE A 90 -0.70 -17.00 8.44
CA ILE A 90 -0.72 -15.62 8.97
C ILE A 90 0.47 -15.31 9.88
N ASP A 91 0.85 -16.22 10.78
CA ASP A 91 1.98 -16.05 11.70
C ASP A 91 3.32 -15.93 10.96
N LEU A 92 3.42 -16.44 9.74
CA LEU A 92 4.61 -16.35 8.89
C LEU A 92 4.61 -15.10 7.99
N ILE A 93 3.45 -14.47 7.77
CA ILE A 93 3.25 -13.42 6.76
C ILE A 93 3.07 -12.03 7.39
N GLU A 94 2.30 -11.91 8.47
CA GLU A 94 1.96 -10.62 9.04
C GLU A 94 3.01 -10.09 10.02
N ASN A 95 3.32 -8.81 9.89
CA ASN A 95 4.42 -8.16 10.62
C ASN A 95 3.96 -7.64 11.98
N THR A 96 3.98 -8.52 12.99
CA THR A 96 3.47 -8.25 14.35
C THR A 96 4.51 -7.57 15.27
N ALA A 97 5.79 -7.84 15.07
CA ALA A 97 6.84 -7.40 16.00
C ALA A 97 7.38 -6.00 15.65
N ASN A 98 7.14 -5.02 16.53
CA ASN A 98 7.66 -3.66 16.36
C ASN A 98 9.20 -3.61 16.49
N ALA A 99 9.83 -2.71 15.73
CA ALA A 99 11.24 -2.35 15.85
C ALA A 99 12.22 -3.54 15.77
N SER A 100 11.84 -4.59 15.03
CA SER A 100 12.63 -5.81 14.86
C SER A 100 12.67 -6.26 13.41
N ILE A 101 13.79 -6.88 13.02
CA ILE A 101 13.95 -7.49 11.70
C ILE A 101 13.13 -8.77 11.66
N GLN A 102 12.26 -8.88 10.67
CA GLN A 102 11.38 -10.02 10.46
C GLN A 102 11.60 -10.63 9.07
N LYS A 103 11.35 -11.93 8.92
CA LYS A 103 11.55 -12.68 7.66
C LYS A 103 10.23 -12.92 6.94
N LYS A 104 9.41 -11.88 6.85
CA LYS A 104 7.98 -11.98 6.48
C LYS A 104 7.63 -11.25 5.18
N GLY A 105 8.62 -10.82 4.40
CA GLY A 105 8.38 -10.21 3.10
C GLY A 105 7.70 -11.20 2.15
N LEU A 106 6.49 -10.88 1.70
CA LEU A 106 5.73 -11.68 0.75
C LEU A 106 6.16 -11.34 -0.67
N ARG A 107 6.47 -12.36 -1.47
CA ARG A 107 6.76 -12.20 -2.89
C ARG A 107 5.83 -13.05 -3.74
N VAL A 108 5.15 -12.42 -4.69
CA VAL A 108 4.26 -13.06 -5.67
C VAL A 108 4.89 -12.88 -7.06
N GLN A 109 5.33 -13.99 -7.65
CA GLN A 109 5.93 -14.01 -9.00
C GLN A 109 5.00 -14.68 -9.98
N SER A 110 4.91 -14.17 -11.20
CA SER A 110 4.00 -14.66 -12.23
C SER A 110 4.70 -14.79 -13.58
N THR A 111 4.31 -15.77 -14.38
CA THR A 111 4.81 -15.92 -15.77
C THR A 111 4.16 -14.94 -16.76
N SER A 112 3.00 -14.39 -16.42
CA SER A 112 2.26 -13.38 -17.19
C SER A 112 1.79 -12.23 -16.30
N ARG A 113 1.47 -11.07 -16.87
CA ARG A 113 0.97 -9.93 -16.07
C ARG A 113 -0.35 -10.29 -15.38
N ILE A 114 -0.41 -10.09 -14.08
CA ILE A 114 -1.59 -10.26 -13.23
C ILE A 114 -1.88 -8.96 -12.47
N THR A 115 -3.08 -8.82 -11.92
CA THR A 115 -3.35 -7.92 -10.79
C THR A 115 -3.36 -8.74 -9.50
N CYS A 116 -3.02 -8.12 -8.38
CA CYS A 116 -2.91 -8.80 -7.10
C CYS A 116 -3.34 -7.86 -5.96
N TYR A 117 -4.15 -8.38 -5.04
CA TYR A 117 -4.55 -7.68 -3.82
C TYR A 117 -4.31 -8.57 -2.61
N TYR A 118 -3.86 -7.98 -1.50
CA TYR A 118 -3.90 -8.62 -0.18
C TYR A 118 -5.17 -8.16 0.52
N ASP A 119 -6.01 -9.11 0.90
CA ASP A 119 -7.35 -8.89 1.41
C ASP A 119 -7.45 -9.42 2.84
N ILE A 120 -7.61 -8.52 3.80
CA ILE A 120 -8.02 -8.87 5.15
C ILE A 120 -9.54 -8.88 5.16
N ALA A 121 -10.13 -10.03 4.83
CA ALA A 121 -11.53 -10.17 4.49
C ALA A 121 -12.42 -10.33 5.74
N ASN A 122 -12.22 -9.48 6.74
CA ASN A 122 -13.07 -9.41 7.92
C ASN A 122 -14.14 -8.33 7.73
N THR A 123 -15.36 -8.56 8.25
CA THR A 123 -16.46 -7.60 8.11
C THR A 123 -16.42 -6.43 9.10
N TRP A 124 -15.50 -6.44 10.07
CA TRP A 124 -15.41 -5.44 11.14
C TRP A 124 -14.18 -4.55 11.02
N ASN A 125 -13.05 -5.10 10.57
CA ASN A 125 -11.76 -4.43 10.54
C ASN A 125 -10.95 -4.88 9.33
N GLY A 126 -11.63 -4.93 8.18
CA GLY A 126 -11.06 -5.45 6.95
C GLY A 126 -10.40 -4.35 6.13
N ASP A 127 -9.48 -4.72 5.26
CA ASP A 127 -8.90 -3.79 4.29
C ASP A 127 -8.38 -4.54 3.06
N LEU A 128 -8.33 -3.86 1.93
CA LEU A 128 -7.93 -4.40 0.64
C LEU A 128 -6.74 -3.62 0.07
N PHE A 129 -5.55 -4.21 0.19
CA PHE A 129 -4.31 -3.61 -0.29
C PHE A 129 -4.08 -3.97 -1.74
N ALA A 130 -4.09 -2.96 -2.60
CA ALA A 130 -3.73 -3.14 -4.00
C ALA A 130 -2.20 -3.25 -4.14
N LEU A 131 -1.68 -4.40 -4.56
CA LEU A 131 -0.24 -4.58 -4.75
C LEU A 131 0.19 -3.92 -6.06
N LYS A 132 1.17 -3.02 -6.01
CA LYS A 132 1.54 -2.11 -7.10
C LYS A 132 2.73 -2.61 -7.94
N GLY A 133 3.23 -3.82 -7.67
CA GLY A 133 4.33 -4.44 -8.42
C GLY A 133 5.58 -3.56 -8.42
N ARG A 134 6.20 -3.36 -9.59
CA ARG A 134 7.36 -2.46 -9.75
C ARG A 134 7.08 -1.02 -9.33
N ASN A 135 5.82 -0.57 -9.38
CA ASN A 135 5.46 0.80 -9.00
C ASN A 135 5.46 1.00 -7.48
N ALA A 136 5.46 -0.08 -6.68
CA ALA A 136 5.68 0.01 -5.24
C ALA A 136 7.16 0.23 -4.87
N LEU A 137 8.08 0.03 -5.83
CA LEU A 137 9.52 -0.04 -5.56
C LEU A 137 10.22 1.29 -5.82
N GLY A 138 10.93 1.79 -4.80
CA GLY A 138 11.78 2.97 -4.90
C GLY A 138 12.70 3.15 -3.71
N THR A 139 13.36 4.31 -3.65
CA THR A 139 14.41 4.62 -2.67
C THR A 139 14.13 5.87 -1.83
N LYS A 140 13.00 6.55 -2.07
CA LYS A 140 12.53 7.71 -1.31
C LYS A 140 11.00 7.68 -1.26
N PHE A 141 10.46 7.78 -0.04
CA PHE A 141 9.04 7.81 0.24
C PHE A 141 8.73 8.86 1.30
N THR A 142 7.69 9.64 1.06
CA THR A 142 7.00 10.48 2.04
C THR A 142 5.76 9.73 2.50
N VAL A 143 5.72 9.34 3.77
CA VAL A 143 4.70 8.42 4.30
C VAL A 143 3.43 9.19 4.70
N PRO A 144 2.28 8.97 4.06
CA PRO A 144 1.04 9.67 4.41
C PRO A 144 0.29 8.96 5.53
N PHE A 145 -0.38 9.73 6.40
CA PHE A 145 -1.36 9.23 7.36
C PHE A 145 -2.48 10.24 7.58
N GLN A 146 -3.69 9.76 7.86
CA GLN A 146 -4.75 10.61 8.38
C GLN A 146 -4.47 10.94 9.86
N MET A 147 -4.75 12.16 10.31
CA MET A 147 -4.41 12.63 11.65
C MET A 147 -5.64 13.16 12.41
N ALA A 148 -6.85 12.74 12.00
CA ALA A 148 -8.12 13.20 12.58
C ALA A 148 -8.76 12.14 13.48
N PHE A 149 -8.85 10.90 13.00
CA PHE A 149 -9.57 9.82 13.67
C PHE A 149 -8.65 9.08 14.63
N VAL A 150 -9.11 8.79 15.84
CA VAL A 150 -8.35 8.03 16.84
C VAL A 150 -8.54 6.52 16.61
N ASN A 151 -7.57 5.70 16.99
CA ASN A 151 -7.79 4.26 17.04
C ASN A 151 -8.80 3.94 18.14
N ARG A 152 -9.78 3.06 17.88
CA ARG A 152 -10.85 2.70 18.81
C ARG A 152 -10.58 1.32 19.42
N PRO A 153 -10.09 1.27 20.67
CA PRO A 153 -9.90 -0.01 21.31
C PRO A 153 -11.23 -0.70 21.63
N SER A 154 -11.41 -1.94 21.15
CA SER A 154 -12.55 -2.80 21.52
C SER A 154 -12.58 -3.16 23.01
N SER A 155 -11.42 -3.12 23.68
CA SER A 155 -11.26 -3.26 25.13
C SER A 155 -9.98 -2.54 25.58
N GLY A 156 -9.91 -2.11 26.85
CA GLY A 156 -8.78 -1.34 27.38
C GLY A 156 -7.43 -2.08 27.45
N THR A 157 -7.39 -3.38 27.15
CA THR A 157 -6.15 -4.20 27.14
C THR A 157 -5.58 -4.42 25.75
N ASN A 158 -6.36 -4.16 24.70
CA ASN A 158 -5.94 -4.41 23.31
C ASN A 158 -5.14 -3.21 22.80
N THR A 159 -4.01 -3.51 22.15
CA THR A 159 -3.13 -2.49 21.57
C THR A 159 -3.42 -2.38 20.08
N TYR A 160 -3.65 -1.15 19.62
CA TYR A 160 -3.90 -0.80 18.22
C TYR A 160 -2.77 0.12 17.79
N THR A 161 -2.26 -0.08 16.58
CA THR A 161 -1.08 0.63 16.10
C THR A 161 -1.31 1.28 14.75
N THR A 162 -0.59 2.38 14.54
CA THR A 162 -0.38 2.96 13.23
C THR A 162 1.05 2.65 12.80
N ASP A 163 1.21 1.92 11.71
CA ASP A 163 2.51 1.39 11.28
C ASP A 163 2.81 1.75 9.84
N PHE A 164 4.09 1.99 9.55
CA PHE A 164 4.63 1.82 8.21
C PHE A 164 5.71 0.73 8.24
N ILE A 165 5.58 -0.20 7.31
CA ILE A 165 6.33 -1.45 7.28
C ILE A 165 7.18 -1.44 6.03
N VAL A 166 8.50 -1.47 6.21
CA VAL A 166 9.46 -1.47 5.11
C VAL A 166 9.86 -2.90 4.76
N LEU A 167 10.05 -3.17 3.48
CA LEU A 167 10.51 -4.45 2.93
C LEU A 167 11.68 -4.22 1.99
N ALA A 168 12.80 -4.90 2.23
CA ALA A 168 13.95 -4.88 1.33
C ALA A 168 13.83 -5.93 0.21
N THR A 169 14.06 -5.52 -1.04
CA THR A 169 14.05 -6.44 -2.19
C THR A 169 15.44 -7.01 -2.52
N GLU A 170 16.47 -6.51 -1.84
CA GLU A 170 17.88 -6.84 -2.05
C GLU A 170 18.65 -6.92 -0.73
N ASP A 171 19.75 -7.68 -0.73
CA ASP A 171 20.63 -7.81 0.43
C ASP A 171 21.37 -6.51 0.76
N SER A 172 21.68 -6.32 2.04
CA SER A 172 22.40 -5.13 2.51
C SER A 172 21.76 -3.81 2.09
N THR A 173 20.43 -3.75 2.15
CA THR A 173 19.65 -2.53 2.00
C THR A 173 19.73 -1.74 3.31
N VAL A 174 20.21 -0.51 3.25
CA VAL A 174 20.23 0.44 4.38
C VAL A 174 19.09 1.41 4.18
N ILE A 175 18.28 1.58 5.23
CA ILE A 175 17.09 2.40 5.26
C ILE A 175 17.26 3.43 6.37
N ASP A 176 17.11 4.70 6.03
CA ASP A 176 17.15 5.82 6.96
C ASP A 176 15.77 6.47 7.02
N VAL A 177 15.32 6.76 8.23
CA VAL A 177 14.00 7.32 8.52
C VAL A 177 14.15 8.61 9.31
N VAL A 178 13.44 9.65 8.89
CA VAL A 178 13.22 10.90 9.62
C VAL A 178 11.74 11.09 9.82
N SER A 179 11.28 10.94 11.07
CA SER A 179 9.87 11.00 11.45
C SER A 179 9.50 12.33 12.13
N PRO A 180 8.30 12.88 11.88
CA PRO A 180 7.77 14.05 12.57
C PRO A 180 7.31 13.77 14.00
N VAL A 181 7.42 12.51 14.46
CA VAL A 181 7.10 12.05 15.81
C VAL A 181 8.13 11.02 16.28
N ILE A 182 8.22 10.79 17.58
CA ILE A 182 9.07 9.73 18.13
C ILE A 182 8.42 8.38 17.81
N LEU A 183 9.14 7.50 17.12
CA LEU A 183 8.66 6.16 16.77
C LEU A 183 8.78 5.22 17.97
N ASN A 184 7.79 4.34 18.14
CA ASN A 184 7.81 3.33 19.18
C ASN A 184 8.94 2.31 18.95
N GLY A 185 9.52 1.79 20.04
CA GLY A 185 10.63 0.83 20.01
C GLY A 185 11.99 1.49 19.78
N SER A 186 12.14 2.36 18.77
CA SER A 186 13.40 3.11 18.57
C SER A 186 13.56 4.27 19.56
N GLY A 187 12.45 4.83 20.05
CA GLY A 187 12.48 5.99 20.95
C GLY A 187 13.05 7.26 20.29
N SER A 188 13.13 7.28 18.97
CA SER A 188 13.76 8.34 18.19
C SER A 188 12.92 8.75 16.99
N ARG A 189 13.07 10.00 16.58
CA ARG A 189 12.58 10.52 15.30
C ARG A 189 13.45 10.05 14.13
N ASN A 190 14.73 9.82 14.39
CA ASN A 190 15.70 9.36 13.39
C ASN A 190 16.03 7.89 13.65
N SER A 191 15.96 7.05 12.63
CA SER A 191 16.28 5.62 12.74
C SER A 191 17.01 5.15 11.49
N SER A 192 17.94 4.22 11.65
CA SER A 192 18.64 3.57 10.54
C SER A 192 18.61 2.06 10.75
N VAL A 193 18.24 1.31 9.73
CA VAL A 193 18.15 -0.15 9.77
C VAL A 193 18.77 -0.76 8.52
N LYS A 194 19.49 -1.87 8.70
CA LYS A 194 20.02 -2.67 7.59
C LYS A 194 19.21 -3.95 7.46
N LEU A 195 18.64 -4.20 6.29
CA LEU A 195 17.84 -5.37 5.95
C LEU A 195 18.46 -6.15 4.80
N ASN A 196 18.21 -7.45 4.78
CA ASN A 196 18.49 -8.33 3.64
C ASN A 196 17.23 -8.60 2.81
N LYS A 197 17.40 -9.25 1.65
CA LYS A 197 16.30 -9.51 0.73
C LYS A 197 15.18 -10.31 1.39
N GLY A 198 13.95 -9.79 1.32
CA GLY A 198 12.76 -10.41 1.90
C GLY A 198 12.60 -10.14 3.40
N GLU A 199 13.54 -9.42 4.03
CA GLU A 199 13.38 -8.98 5.42
C GLU A 199 12.54 -7.70 5.49
N THR A 200 11.79 -7.60 6.57
CA THR A 200 10.88 -6.51 6.88
C THR A 200 11.22 -5.85 8.21
N TYR A 201 10.80 -4.60 8.39
CA TYR A 201 10.93 -3.88 9.66
C TYR A 201 9.70 -2.98 9.87
N VAL A 202 9.13 -3.02 11.08
CA VAL A 202 7.95 -2.25 11.45
C VAL A 202 8.38 -1.00 12.19
N PHE A 203 7.94 0.17 11.70
CA PHE A 203 7.97 1.42 12.43
C PHE A 203 6.56 1.75 12.90
N SER A 204 6.39 1.84 14.22
CA SER A 204 5.06 1.88 14.84
C SER A 204 4.85 3.11 15.72
N ILE A 205 3.59 3.48 15.92
CA ILE A 205 3.12 4.36 16.98
C ILE A 205 2.07 3.63 17.83
N LEU A 206 2.29 3.58 19.16
CA LEU A 206 1.37 3.02 20.16
C LEU A 206 0.47 4.10 20.80
N ALA A 207 -0.14 4.97 20.01
CA ALA A 207 -0.95 6.07 20.55
C ALA A 207 -2.33 6.11 19.91
N ALA A 208 -3.37 6.10 20.75
CA ALA A 208 -4.73 6.35 20.29
C ALA A 208 -4.90 7.77 19.71
N ALA A 209 -4.05 8.72 20.12
CA ALA A 209 -4.17 10.11 19.70
C ALA A 209 -3.72 10.29 18.24
N ALA A 210 -4.65 10.78 17.42
CA ALA A 210 -4.48 10.90 15.98
C ALA A 210 -3.30 11.80 15.54
N VAL A 211 -3.01 12.83 16.34
CA VAL A 211 -1.91 13.78 16.10
C VAL A 211 -0.51 13.16 16.22
N ASN A 212 -0.39 12.00 16.86
CA ASN A 212 0.90 11.35 17.09
C ASN A 212 1.32 10.41 15.96
N ARG A 213 0.55 10.35 14.86
CA ARG A 213 0.91 9.51 13.72
C ARG A 213 2.10 10.06 12.94
N PRO A 214 2.90 9.20 12.28
CA PRO A 214 4.10 9.62 11.59
C PRO A 214 3.80 10.13 10.17
N GLY A 215 2.68 10.84 9.99
CA GLY A 215 2.30 11.45 8.71
C GLY A 215 3.33 12.49 8.29
N GLY A 216 3.99 12.29 7.15
CA GLY A 216 5.10 13.10 6.67
C GLY A 216 6.48 12.54 7.03
N ALA A 217 6.58 11.32 7.57
CA ALA A 217 7.87 10.67 7.74
C ALA A 217 8.56 10.48 6.37
N LEU A 218 9.85 10.83 6.32
CA LEU A 218 10.70 10.63 5.17
C LEU A 218 11.48 9.33 5.33
N VAL A 219 11.34 8.42 4.38
CA VAL A 219 12.08 7.15 4.33
C VAL A 219 12.96 7.15 3.09
N THR A 220 14.27 6.99 3.27
CA THR A 220 15.26 6.87 2.20
C THR A 220 16.03 5.57 2.28
N SER A 221 16.49 5.05 1.15
CA SER A 221 17.31 3.84 1.12
C SER A 221 18.36 3.85 0.01
N ASN A 222 19.41 3.05 0.19
CA ASN A 222 20.44 2.86 -0.84
C ASN A 222 20.01 1.91 -1.97
N LYS A 223 18.93 1.15 -1.78
CA LYS A 223 18.40 0.13 -2.71
C LYS A 223 16.87 0.12 -2.69
N PRO A 224 16.20 -0.39 -3.74
CA PRO A 224 14.74 -0.41 -3.78
C PRO A 224 14.10 -1.11 -2.58
N ILE A 225 13.08 -0.47 -2.02
CA ILE A 225 12.22 -1.00 -0.97
C ILE A 225 10.75 -0.86 -1.37
N ALA A 226 9.89 -1.63 -0.71
CA ALA A 226 8.45 -1.41 -0.70
C ALA A 226 8.02 -0.94 0.71
N ILE A 227 6.98 -0.11 0.79
CA ILE A 227 6.39 0.34 2.06
C ILE A 227 4.90 0.03 2.06
N THR A 228 4.43 -0.56 3.16
CA THR A 228 3.00 -0.74 3.44
C THR A 228 2.64 0.06 4.68
N THR A 229 1.57 0.85 4.63
CA THR A 229 1.03 1.55 5.80
C THR A 229 -0.19 0.82 6.33
N LYS A 230 -0.42 0.92 7.64
CA LYS A 230 -1.69 0.55 8.25
C LYS A 230 -2.03 1.47 9.40
N ASP A 231 -3.32 1.63 9.65
CA ASP A 231 -3.88 2.37 10.76
C ASP A 231 -5.07 1.56 11.28
N ASP A 232 -4.86 0.88 12.40
CA ASP A 232 -5.74 -0.19 12.84
C ASP A 232 -6.97 0.35 13.59
N THR A 233 -8.17 0.00 13.13
CA THR A 233 -9.43 0.32 13.81
C THR A 233 -9.60 1.82 14.08
N LEU A 234 -9.71 2.60 13.03
CA LEU A 234 -10.04 4.03 13.09
C LEU A 234 -11.48 4.23 13.53
N GLY A 235 -11.65 4.74 14.75
CA GLY A 235 -12.94 5.08 15.31
C GLY A 235 -13.50 6.32 14.68
N TYR A 236 -14.64 6.18 14.00
CA TYR A 236 -15.35 7.36 13.52
C TYR A 236 -16.08 8.03 14.71
N PRO A 237 -15.83 9.34 14.98
CA PRO A 237 -16.35 9.95 16.19
C PRO A 237 -17.89 10.00 16.17
N GLY A 238 -18.50 9.49 17.25
CA GLY A 238 -19.95 9.52 17.46
C GLY A 238 -20.74 8.38 16.82
N GLN A 239 -20.12 7.48 16.05
CA GLN A 239 -20.83 6.37 15.37
C GLN A 239 -20.57 4.98 15.97
N GLY A 240 -19.58 4.84 16.86
CA GLY A 240 -19.31 3.56 17.54
C GLY A 240 -18.80 2.44 16.62
N CYS A 241 -18.54 2.75 15.35
CA CYS A 241 -17.87 1.86 14.39
C CYS A 241 -16.40 2.26 14.25
N GLY A 242 -15.58 1.33 13.79
CA GLY A 242 -14.25 1.63 13.30
C GLY A 242 -13.86 0.64 12.23
N ASP A 243 -12.83 0.98 11.45
CA ASP A 243 -12.30 0.11 10.42
C ASP A 243 -10.82 0.39 10.21
N SER A 244 -10.11 -0.51 9.55
CA SER A 244 -8.71 -0.27 9.23
C SER A 244 -8.55 0.62 8.01
N ALA A 245 -7.39 1.27 7.91
CA ALA A 245 -7.00 1.99 6.70
C ALA A 245 -5.50 1.78 6.43
N GLY A 246 -5.17 1.41 5.22
CA GLY A 246 -3.79 1.21 4.80
C GLY A 246 -3.62 1.30 3.29
N ASP A 247 -2.37 1.32 2.86
CA ASP A 247 -2.03 1.22 1.44
C ASP A 247 -0.62 0.63 1.27
N GLN A 248 -0.36 0.04 0.09
CA GLN A 248 1.01 -0.12 -0.38
C GLN A 248 1.45 1.16 -1.08
N LEU A 249 2.45 1.86 -0.55
CA LEU A 249 2.85 3.16 -1.10
C LEU A 249 3.52 3.05 -2.47
N ILE A 250 3.44 4.14 -3.23
CA ILE A 250 4.34 4.43 -4.35
C ILE A 250 5.49 5.34 -3.88
N PRO A 251 6.69 5.25 -4.46
CA PRO A 251 7.80 6.15 -4.13
C PRO A 251 7.55 7.56 -4.65
N ASP A 252 8.21 8.55 -4.04
CA ASP A 252 8.06 9.98 -4.33
C ASP A 252 8.24 10.32 -5.82
N ARG A 253 9.14 9.60 -6.51
CA ARG A 253 9.40 9.78 -7.95
C ARG A 253 8.19 9.48 -8.85
N LEU A 254 7.16 8.81 -8.32
CA LEU A 254 5.91 8.48 -9.00
C LEU A 254 4.71 9.28 -8.45
N ALA A 255 4.91 10.15 -7.45
CA ALA A 255 3.84 10.97 -6.91
C ALA A 255 3.30 11.93 -7.99
N GLY A 256 1.97 11.98 -8.12
CA GLY A 256 1.29 12.89 -9.04
C GLY A 256 1.27 14.33 -8.54
N GLN A 257 0.84 15.24 -9.42
CA GLN A 257 0.64 16.67 -9.09
C GLN A 257 -0.84 17.05 -9.06
N GLU A 258 -1.71 16.23 -9.64
CA GLU A 258 -3.15 16.46 -9.73
C GLU A 258 -3.89 15.29 -9.09
N PHE A 259 -4.86 15.60 -8.24
CA PHE A 259 -5.62 14.62 -7.49
C PHE A 259 -7.11 14.98 -7.53
N ALA A 260 -7.95 13.99 -7.77
CA ALA A 260 -9.39 14.13 -7.61
C ALA A 260 -9.76 13.72 -6.17
N LEU A 261 -10.34 14.65 -5.42
CA LEU A 261 -10.93 14.35 -4.11
C LEU A 261 -12.35 13.83 -4.32
N ILE A 262 -12.62 12.63 -3.81
CA ILE A 262 -13.95 12.02 -3.86
C ILE A 262 -14.64 12.31 -2.52
N ALA A 263 -15.77 12.99 -2.58
CA ALA A 263 -16.62 13.19 -1.40
C ALA A 263 -17.23 11.85 -0.97
N GLY A 264 -17.05 11.50 0.30
CA GLY A 264 -17.67 10.36 0.94
C GLY A 264 -19.14 10.61 1.26
N TYR A 265 -19.77 9.57 1.84
CA TYR A 265 -21.20 9.59 2.19
C TYR A 265 -21.45 10.01 3.64
N PHE A 266 -20.40 10.26 4.43
CA PHE A 266 -20.52 10.67 5.82
C PHE A 266 -20.86 12.16 5.89
N THR A 267 -22.12 12.46 6.20
CA THR A 267 -22.66 13.81 6.31
C THR A 267 -22.91 14.13 7.80
N GLY A 268 -22.22 15.14 8.37
CA GLY A 268 -22.32 15.45 9.80
C GLY A 268 -21.22 16.36 10.32
N THR A 269 -21.04 16.40 11.65
CA THR A 269 -20.06 17.28 12.34
C THR A 269 -18.59 16.92 12.06
N ASN A 270 -18.32 15.72 11.52
CA ASN A 270 -16.98 15.30 11.08
C ASN A 270 -17.01 15.04 9.56
N PRO A 271 -16.71 16.06 8.72
CA PRO A 271 -16.66 15.88 7.28
C PRO A 271 -15.48 14.98 6.87
N ASP A 272 -15.40 14.65 5.58
CA ASP A 272 -14.21 14.01 5.02
C ASP A 272 -12.97 14.88 5.22
N TYR A 273 -11.86 14.23 5.55
CA TYR A 273 -10.55 14.88 5.65
C TYR A 273 -9.67 14.44 4.49
N TYR A 274 -8.94 15.39 3.91
CA TYR A 274 -7.84 15.11 3.00
C TYR A 274 -6.56 15.73 3.56
N TYR A 275 -5.43 15.07 3.29
CA TYR A 275 -4.12 15.52 3.70
C TYR A 275 -3.22 15.58 2.48
N VAL A 276 -2.46 16.68 2.36
CA VAL A 276 -1.47 16.85 1.29
C VAL A 276 -0.08 16.78 1.91
N PHE A 277 0.68 15.76 1.53
CA PHE A 277 2.08 15.60 1.90
C PHE A 277 2.95 15.90 0.68
N ALA A 278 3.48 17.12 0.62
CA ALA A 278 4.40 17.50 -0.45
C ALA A 278 5.72 16.73 -0.33
N THR A 279 6.21 16.19 -1.45
CA THR A 279 7.47 15.42 -1.52
C THR A 279 8.72 16.28 -1.74
N GLU A 280 8.50 17.58 -1.98
CA GLU A 280 9.52 18.60 -2.24
C GLU A 280 9.25 19.88 -1.44
N ASP A 281 10.33 20.51 -0.96
CA ASP A 281 10.27 21.78 -0.22
C ASP A 281 9.72 22.91 -1.10
N ASN A 282 9.02 23.87 -0.47
CA ASN A 282 8.43 25.03 -1.13
C ASN A 282 7.34 24.70 -2.18
N THR A 283 6.79 23.49 -2.17
CA THR A 283 5.64 23.12 -3.00
C THR A 283 4.44 24.02 -2.69
N LYS A 284 3.81 24.59 -3.72
CA LYS A 284 2.58 25.36 -3.60
C LYS A 284 1.38 24.47 -3.87
N VAL A 285 0.49 24.37 -2.88
CA VAL A 285 -0.74 23.57 -2.98
C VAL A 285 -1.91 24.50 -3.35
N ASN A 286 -2.64 24.14 -4.39
CA ASN A 286 -3.90 24.78 -4.77
C ASN A 286 -5.02 23.75 -4.58
N VAL A 287 -6.08 24.11 -3.87
CA VAL A 287 -7.25 23.26 -3.61
C VAL A 287 -8.49 23.91 -4.19
#